data_AF-T1AC87-F1
#
_entry.id   AF-T1AC87-F1
#
_cell.length_a   1.000
_cell.length_b   1.000
_cell.length_c   1.000
_cell.angle_alpha   90.00
_cell.angle_beta   90.00
_cell.angle_gamma   90.00
#
_symmetry.space_group_name_H-M   'P 1'
#
loop_
_entity.id
_entity.type
_entity.pdbx_description
1 polymer ?
#
loop_
_entity_poly.entity_id
_entity_poly.type
_entity_poly.pdbx_seq_one_letter_code
_entity_poly.pdbx_strand_id
1 'polypeptide(L)'
;VATGVSYKYSRKFLVPKKSSVDYESIKSQCPSSVVSDTDAMITFTDDTPCHALTPLFENKEVKIEEDSSNYIFQFETDGSLTAIEVLDYALKRLPQRLNTMLESLVDSE
;
A
#
# COMPACT_ATOMS: atom_id res chain seq x y z
N VAL A 1 -19.90 10.46 0.61
CA VAL A 1 -18.53 11.01 0.46
C VAL A 1 -17.57 9.92 0.02
N ALA A 2 -17.21 8.96 0.87
CA ALA A 2 -16.50 7.75 0.44
C ALA A 2 -17.45 6.55 0.43
N THR A 3 -17.41 5.75 -0.63
CA THR A 3 -18.16 4.49 -0.78
C THR A 3 -17.35 3.30 -0.29
N GLY A 4 -16.02 3.38 -0.39
CA GLY A 4 -15.08 2.38 0.11
C GLY A 4 -13.75 3.03 0.46
N VAL A 5 -13.16 2.63 1.58
CA VAL A 5 -11.80 3.02 1.96
C VAL A 5 -11.10 1.79 2.50
N SER A 6 -9.95 1.48 1.94
CA SER A 6 -9.10 0.39 2.40
C SER A 6 -7.64 0.84 2.38
N TYR A 7 -6.80 0.06 3.06
CA TYR A 7 -5.37 0.21 2.96
C TYR A 7 -4.70 -1.15 2.97
N LYS A 8 -3.47 -1.18 2.46
CA LYS A 8 -2.52 -2.27 2.69
C LYS A 8 -1.17 -1.68 3.08
N TYR A 9 -0.34 -2.48 3.72
CA TYR A 9 1.08 -2.16 3.83
C TYR A 9 1.73 -2.25 2.46
N SER A 10 2.75 -1.41 2.22
CA SER A 10 3.65 -1.61 1.09
C SER A 10 4.38 -2.93 1.26
N ARG A 11 4.64 -3.64 0.16
CA ARG A 11 5.24 -4.98 0.20
C ARG A 11 6.32 -5.09 -0.84
N LYS A 12 7.40 -5.75 -0.45
CA LYS A 12 8.52 -6.09 -1.33
C LYS A 12 8.53 -7.58 -1.58
N PHE A 13 8.62 -7.96 -2.85
CA PHE A 13 8.83 -9.33 -3.29
C PHE A 13 10.31 -9.47 -3.62
N LEU A 14 11.05 -10.16 -2.76
CA LEU A 14 12.47 -10.42 -2.92
C LEU A 14 12.63 -11.71 -3.73
N VAL A 15 13.01 -11.57 -5.00
CA VAL A 15 13.13 -12.67 -5.97
C VAL A 15 14.61 -12.94 -6.24
N PRO A 16 15.14 -14.12 -5.88
CA PRO A 16 16.49 -14.52 -6.27
C PRO A 16 16.60 -14.63 -7.79
N LYS A 17 17.66 -14.08 -8.40
CA LYS A 17 17.89 -14.21 -9.85
C LYS A 17 18.12 -15.66 -10.32
N LYS A 18 18.44 -16.55 -9.39
CA LYS A 18 18.58 -18.00 -9.62
C LYS A 18 17.25 -18.77 -9.51
N SER A 19 16.16 -18.09 -9.14
CA SER A 19 14.83 -18.71 -9.02
C SER A 19 14.27 -19.08 -10.38
N SER A 20 13.21 -19.89 -10.36
CA SER A 20 12.43 -20.29 -11.54
C SER A 20 11.51 -19.19 -12.08
N VAL A 21 11.49 -18.01 -11.45
CA VAL A 21 10.60 -16.89 -11.80
C VAL A 21 11.08 -16.17 -13.06
N ASP A 22 10.18 -16.00 -14.04
CA ASP A 22 10.41 -15.17 -15.23
C ASP A 22 10.25 -13.67 -14.89
N TYR A 23 11.24 -13.12 -14.20
CA TYR A 23 11.21 -11.74 -13.73
C TYR A 23 11.31 -10.71 -14.87
N GLU A 24 11.92 -11.04 -16.01
CA GLU A 24 12.03 -10.12 -17.15
C GLU A 24 10.67 -9.89 -17.80
N SER A 25 9.87 -10.96 -17.94
CA SER A 25 8.50 -10.85 -18.41
C SER A 25 7.66 -9.95 -17.49
N ILE A 26 7.75 -10.16 -16.17
CA ILE A 26 7.06 -9.33 -15.17
C ILE A 26 7.50 -7.86 -15.27
N LYS A 27 8.82 -7.61 -15.34
CA LYS A 27 9.41 -6.26 -15.47
C LYS A 27 8.92 -5.54 -16.72
N SER A 28 8.76 -6.23 -17.84
CA SER A 28 8.28 -5.64 -19.09
C SER A 28 6.79 -5.26 -19.08
N GLN A 29 5.97 -5.94 -18.27
CA GLN A 29 4.53 -5.74 -18.20
C GLN A 29 4.11 -4.71 -17.14
N CYS A 30 5.00 -4.39 -16.20
CA CYS A 30 4.71 -3.53 -15.07
C CYS A 30 5.60 -2.27 -15.11
N PRO A 31 5.06 -1.06 -15.35
CA PRO A 31 5.85 0.14 -15.61
C PRO A 31 6.70 0.66 -14.44
N SER A 32 6.40 0.24 -13.20
CA SER A 32 7.10 0.70 -11.99
C SER A 32 7.21 -0.37 -10.89
N SER A 33 7.05 -1.65 -11.24
CA SER A 33 7.02 -2.69 -10.20
C SER A 33 8.40 -3.01 -9.63
N VAL A 34 9.50 -2.72 -10.33
CA VAL A 34 10.86 -3.00 -9.84
C VAL A 34 11.35 -1.85 -8.98
N VAL A 35 11.62 -2.15 -7.70
CA VAL A 35 12.22 -1.18 -6.75
C VAL A 35 13.73 -1.31 -6.65
N SER A 36 14.30 -2.47 -6.99
CA SER A 36 15.74 -2.70 -7.02
C SER A 36 16.10 -3.90 -7.90
N ASP A 37 17.23 -3.81 -8.58
CA ASP A 37 17.80 -4.86 -9.43
C ASP A 37 19.30 -4.97 -9.12
N THR A 38 19.71 -6.08 -8.52
CA THR A 38 21.10 -6.35 -8.08
C THR A 38 21.61 -7.64 -8.71
N ASP A 39 22.90 -7.94 -8.61
CA ASP A 39 23.49 -9.16 -9.18
C ASP A 39 22.87 -10.46 -8.62
N ALA A 40 22.35 -10.44 -7.40
CA ALA A 40 21.79 -11.62 -6.74
C ALA A 40 20.26 -11.66 -6.72
N MET A 41 19.61 -10.50 -6.66
CA MET A 41 18.18 -10.38 -6.32
C MET A 41 17.51 -9.29 -7.14
N ILE A 42 16.24 -9.48 -7.45
CA ILE A 42 15.32 -8.46 -7.97
C ILE A 42 14.25 -8.25 -6.93
N THR A 43 13.92 -6.99 -6.67
CA THR A 43 12.88 -6.63 -5.72
C THR A 43 11.74 -5.97 -6.46
N PHE A 44 10.54 -6.56 -6.36
CA PHE A 44 9.31 -5.97 -6.86
C PHE A 44 8.48 -5.33 -5.74
N THR A 45 7.58 -4.44 -6.10
CA THR A 45 6.51 -3.89 -5.25
C THR A 45 5.15 -4.00 -5.92
N ASP A 46 4.09 -4.20 -5.13
CA ASP A 46 2.70 -4.14 -5.55
C ASP A 46 2.03 -2.80 -5.17
N ASP A 47 2.82 -1.75 -4.93
CA ASP A 47 2.30 -0.40 -4.61
C ASP A 47 1.51 0.20 -5.79
N THR A 48 1.85 -0.20 -7.02
CA THR A 48 1.06 0.08 -8.21
C THR A 48 0.39 -1.21 -8.69
N PRO A 49 -0.91 -1.20 -9.01
CA PRO A 49 -1.60 -2.38 -9.53
C PRO A 49 -0.91 -2.95 -10.78
N CYS A 50 -0.47 -4.20 -10.72
CA CYS A 50 0.02 -4.93 -11.87
C CYS A 50 -0.30 -6.43 -11.75
N HIS A 51 -1.05 -6.97 -12.71
CA HIS A 51 -1.47 -8.37 -12.70
C HIS A 51 -0.31 -9.36 -12.90
N ALA A 52 0.78 -8.94 -13.55
CA ALA A 52 1.94 -9.82 -13.76
C ALA A 52 2.67 -10.19 -12.46
N LEU A 53 2.39 -9.50 -11.34
CA LEU A 53 2.94 -9.82 -10.02
C LEU A 53 2.22 -10.97 -9.31
N THR A 54 1.02 -11.37 -9.76
CA THR A 54 0.21 -12.42 -9.10
C THR A 54 0.98 -13.72 -8.82
N PRO A 55 1.82 -14.26 -9.74
CA PRO A 55 2.58 -15.48 -9.47
C PRO A 55 3.58 -15.36 -8.31
N LEU A 56 4.02 -14.14 -7.95
CA LEU A 56 4.98 -13.92 -6.87
C LEU A 56 4.38 -14.15 -5.48
N PHE A 57 3.05 -14.09 -5.34
CA PHE A 57 2.37 -14.29 -4.07
C PHE A 57 2.38 -15.75 -3.61
N GLU A 58 2.40 -16.69 -4.56
CA GLU A 58 2.29 -18.13 -4.28
C GLU A 58 3.64 -18.85 -4.43
N ASN A 59 4.66 -18.15 -4.95
CA ASN A 59 5.96 -18.75 -5.22
C ASN A 59 6.79 -18.89 -3.93
N LYS A 60 7.19 -20.13 -3.61
CA LYS A 60 7.96 -20.47 -2.40
C LYS A 60 9.39 -19.95 -2.39
N GLU A 61 9.96 -19.63 -3.56
CA GLU A 61 11.30 -19.08 -3.71
C GLU A 61 11.32 -17.54 -3.51
N VAL A 62 10.13 -16.91 -3.46
CA VAL A 62 9.96 -15.47 -3.25
C VAL A 62 9.73 -15.20 -1.77
N LYS A 63 10.53 -14.30 -1.21
CA LYS A 63 10.29 -13.77 0.15
C LYS A 63 9.46 -12.50 0.04
N ILE A 64 8.37 -12.43 0.80
CA ILE A 64 7.53 -11.23 0.89
C ILE A 64 7.84 -10.53 2.21
N GLU A 65 8.18 -9.25 2.14
CA GLU A 65 8.39 -8.39 3.30
C GLU A 65 7.40 -7.23 3.25
N GLU A 66 6.64 -7.05 4.33
CA GLU A 66 5.73 -5.90 4.48
C GLU A 66 6.43 -4.77 5.25
N ASP A 67 6.19 -3.53 4.81
CA ASP A 67 6.65 -2.32 5.50
C ASP A 67 5.49 -1.68 6.26
N SER A 68 5.47 -1.90 7.58
CA SER A 68 4.42 -1.36 8.46
C SER A 68 4.47 0.16 8.64
N SER A 69 5.51 0.82 8.13
CA SER A 69 5.63 2.28 8.12
C SER A 69 5.07 2.91 6.84
N ASN A 70 4.79 2.12 5.81
CA ASN A 70 4.35 2.61 4.51
C ASN A 70 2.98 2.04 4.13
N TYR A 71 2.01 2.93 3.93
CA TYR A 71 0.60 2.60 3.73
C TYR A 71 0.17 2.99 2.31
N ILE A 72 -0.41 2.03 1.59
CA ILE A 72 -1.04 2.28 0.29
C ILE A 72 -2.55 2.31 0.51
N PHE A 73 -3.12 3.51 0.44
CA PHE A 73 -4.56 3.72 0.59
C PHE A 73 -5.27 3.62 -0.76
N GLN A 74 -6.44 3.00 -0.74
CA GLN A 74 -7.39 3.02 -1.84
C GLN A 74 -8.68 3.71 -1.38
N PHE A 75 -9.13 4.67 -2.17
CA PHE A 75 -10.35 5.41 -1.94
C PHE A 75 -11.29 5.22 -3.12
N GLU A 76 -12.53 4.85 -2.82
CA GLU A 76 -13.66 4.92 -3.73
C GLU A 76 -14.61 5.98 -3.22
N THR A 77 -14.97 6.92 -4.10
CA THR A 77 -15.82 8.06 -3.76
C THR A 77 -17.11 7.99 -4.56
N ASP A 78 -18.18 8.59 -4.04
CA ASP A 78 -19.45 8.75 -4.77
C ASP A 78 -19.41 9.89 -5.81
N GLY A 79 -18.26 10.52 -6.00
CA GLY A 79 -18.05 11.65 -6.90
C GLY A 79 -18.36 13.02 -6.29
N SER A 80 -18.85 13.10 -5.05
CA SER A 80 -19.08 14.37 -4.37
C SER A 80 -17.80 15.11 -3.95
N LEU A 81 -16.73 14.34 -3.70
CA LEU A 81 -15.40 14.82 -3.35
C LEU A 81 -14.35 13.90 -3.98
N THR A 82 -13.18 14.44 -4.32
CA THR A 82 -12.02 13.65 -4.74
C THR A 82 -11.41 12.90 -3.56
N ALA A 83 -10.66 11.83 -3.81
CA ALA A 83 -9.99 11.05 -2.77
C ALA A 83 -9.11 11.90 -1.84
N ILE A 84 -8.40 12.89 -2.39
CA ILE A 84 -7.53 13.80 -1.63
C ILE A 84 -8.37 14.70 -0.71
N GLU A 85 -9.49 15.24 -1.19
CA GLU A 85 -10.38 16.06 -0.37
C GLU A 85 -11.02 15.25 0.77
N VAL A 86 -11.38 13.99 0.51
CA VAL A 86 -11.86 13.07 1.55
C VAL A 86 -10.79 12.85 2.62
N LEU A 87 -9.54 12.59 2.22
CA LEU A 87 -8.43 12.40 3.14
C LEU A 87 -8.15 13.66 3.96
N ASP A 88 -8.09 14.83 3.33
CA ASP A 88 -7.86 16.11 4.00
C ASP A 88 -8.97 16.41 5.03
N TYR A 89 -10.22 16.15 4.66
CA TYR A 89 -11.35 16.28 5.59
C TYR A 89 -11.21 15.33 6.79
N ALA A 90 -10.81 14.08 6.56
CA ALA A 90 -10.60 13.10 7.63
C ALA A 90 -9.48 13.54 8.58
N LEU A 91 -8.35 14.01 8.05
CA LEU A 91 -7.20 14.47 8.83
C LEU A 91 -7.53 15.68 9.71
N LYS A 92 -8.36 16.61 9.22
CA LYS A 92 -8.85 17.76 10.03
C LYS A 92 -9.79 17.34 11.14
N ARG A 93 -10.56 16.28 10.94
CA ARG A 93 -11.59 15.82 11.89
C ARG A 93 -11.02 15.00 13.04
N LEU A 94 -9.92 14.27 12.83
CA LEU A 94 -9.26 13.48 13.87
C LEU A 94 -8.88 14.29 15.13
N PRO A 95 -8.15 15.41 15.05
CA PRO A 95 -7.78 16.20 16.23
C PRO A 95 -8.99 16.83 16.90
N GLN A 96 -10.00 17.24 16.14
CA GLN A 96 -11.26 17.77 16.71
C GLN A 96 -11.94 16.72 17.60
N ARG A 97 -12.03 15.47 17.13
CA ARG A 97 -12.62 14.38 17.92
C ARG A 97 -11.80 14.05 19.16
N LEU A 98 -10.47 14.07 19.05
CA LEU A 98 -9.57 13.84 20.19
C LEU A 98 -9.72 14.94 21.24
N ASN A 99 -9.79 16.20 20.83
CA ASN A 99 -9.98 17.32 21.76
C ASN A 99 -11.33 17.25 22.48
N THR A 100 -12.41 16.95 21.77
CA THR A 100 -13.73 16.76 22.40
C THR A 100 -13.72 15.61 23.41
N MET A 101 -13.00 14.52 23.12
CA MET A 101 -12.83 13.42 24.09
C MET A 101 -12.04 13.85 25.33
N LEU A 102 -10.96 14.62 25.15
CA LEU A 102 -10.17 15.15 26.26
C LEU A 102 -10.98 16.10 27.14
N GLU A 103 -11.70 17.05 26.54
CA GLU A 103 -12.58 17.99 27.25
C GLU A 103 -13.63 17.22 28.07
N SER A 104 -14.25 16.19 27.49
CA SER A 104 -15.24 15.37 28.19
C SER A 104 -14.69 14.57 29.38
N LEU A 105 -13.39 14.29 29.41
CA LEU A 105 -12.73 13.62 30.54
C LEU A 105 -12.44 14.61 31.68
N VAL A 106 -12.04 15.84 31.33
CA VAL A 106 -11.73 16.91 32.30
C VAL A 106 -12.99 17.42 33.00
N ASP A 107 -14.12 17.52 32.29
CA ASP A 107 -15.40 17.97 32.88
C ASP A 107 -16.07 16.92 33.79
N SER A 108 -15.55 15.69 33.82
CA SER A 108 -16.06 14.58 34.64
C SER A 108 -15.31 14.35 35.96
N GLU A 109 -14.34 15.21 36.29
CA GLU A 109 -13.65 15.29 37.60
C GLU A 109 -14.14 16.49 38.44
#